data_AF-A0AAW0P3T6-F1
#
_entry.id   AF-A0AAW0P3T6-F1
#
_cell.length_a   1.000
_cell.length_b   1.000
_cell.length_c   1.000
_cell.angle_alpha   90.00
_cell.angle_beta   90.00
_cell.angle_gamma   90.00
#
_symmetry.space_group_name_H-M   'P 1'
#
loop_
_entity.id
_entity.type
_entity.pdbx_description
1 polymer ?
#
loop_
_entity_poly.entity_id
_entity_poly.type
_entity_poly.pdbx_seq_one_letter_code
_entity_poly.pdbx_strand_id
1 'polypeptide(L)'
;MLLANKVPAAARAGGIAPCDVTVPAQNTGLGPEKTSFFQALGITTKISRGTIEILSDVSLIKTGDKVGASEATLLNMLNISPFSFGLIIQQVYDNGSVYSPEVLDITEASLHTKFLEGVRNVASVCLEIGYPTLASIPHTIINGYKRVLAVAVETDYSFPLADKVKAFLADPTAFAVAAPVAAAETAAAPAAAKEEVKEESEESDDDMGFGLFD
;
A
#
# COMPACT_ATOMS: atom_id res chain seq x y z
N MET A 1 13.15 12.73 4.74
CA MET A 1 14.34 13.39 4.17
C MET A 1 15.59 12.51 4.20
N LEU A 2 16.22 12.22 5.34
CA LEU A 2 17.49 11.45 5.37
C LEU A 2 17.40 10.06 4.71
N LEU A 3 16.32 9.30 4.93
CA LEU A 3 16.10 8.00 4.28
C LEU A 3 15.76 8.08 2.78
N ALA A 4 15.38 9.25 2.27
CA ALA A 4 15.14 9.48 0.84
C ALA A 4 16.44 9.84 0.11
N ASN A 5 17.33 10.60 0.77
CA ASN A 5 18.64 10.99 0.25
C ASN A 5 19.68 9.88 0.45
N LYS A 6 19.46 8.73 -0.20
CA LYS A 6 20.44 7.64 -0.26
C LYS A 6 21.18 7.69 -1.60
N VAL A 7 22.49 7.48 -1.56
CA VAL A 7 23.35 7.45 -2.76
C VAL A 7 23.45 6.00 -3.24
N PRO A 8 23.09 5.69 -4.50
CA PRO A 8 23.28 4.35 -5.06
C PRO A 8 24.77 4.04 -5.19
N ALA A 9 25.14 2.79 -4.90
CA ALA A 9 26.53 2.39 -4.84
C ALA A 9 26.76 0.96 -5.36
N ALA A 10 27.92 0.81 -5.98
CA ALA A 10 28.49 -0.48 -6.38
C ALA A 10 28.66 -1.43 -5.18
N ALA A 11 28.41 -2.72 -5.43
CA ALA A 11 28.85 -3.76 -4.52
C ALA A 11 30.39 -3.78 -4.46
N ARG A 12 30.97 -3.72 -3.25
CA ARG A 12 32.43 -3.75 -3.06
C ARG A 12 32.88 -5.20 -2.85
N ALA A 13 33.89 -5.64 -3.59
CA ALA A 13 34.49 -6.96 -3.41
C ALA A 13 34.95 -7.16 -1.95
N GLY A 14 34.61 -8.31 -1.37
CA GLY A 14 34.91 -8.64 0.03
C GLY A 14 34.00 -7.98 1.08
N GLY A 15 33.06 -7.11 0.67
CA GLY A 15 32.00 -6.60 1.55
C GLY A 15 30.95 -7.68 1.88
N ILE A 16 30.22 -7.49 2.98
CA ILE A 16 29.05 -8.29 3.32
C ILE A 16 27.83 -7.66 2.63
N ALA A 17 26.97 -8.47 2.00
CA ALA A 17 25.77 -7.99 1.33
C ALA A 17 24.65 -7.64 2.35
N PRO A 18 24.17 -6.38 2.39
CA PRO A 18 23.06 -5.98 3.27
C PRO A 18 21.67 -6.34 2.73
N CYS A 19 21.56 -6.60 1.41
CA CYS A 19 20.33 -6.99 0.72
C CYS A 19 20.66 -8.11 -0.29
N ASP A 20 19.65 -8.91 -0.65
CA ASP A 20 19.77 -9.89 -1.73
C ASP A 20 19.97 -9.18 -3.08
N VAL A 21 20.78 -9.74 -3.97
CA VAL A 21 21.10 -9.15 -5.29
C VAL A 21 20.68 -10.09 -6.40
N THR A 22 19.69 -9.66 -7.18
CA THR A 22 19.21 -10.33 -8.40
C THR A 22 19.71 -9.60 -9.65
N VAL A 23 20.00 -10.35 -10.71
CA VAL A 23 20.26 -9.81 -12.05
C VAL A 23 19.11 -10.23 -12.96
N PRO A 24 18.40 -9.28 -13.61
CA PRO A 24 17.27 -9.59 -14.48
C PRO A 24 17.72 -10.13 -15.85
N ALA A 25 16.84 -10.89 -16.50
CA ALA A 25 16.97 -11.34 -17.87
C ALA A 25 16.96 -10.14 -18.83
N GLN A 26 18.13 -9.76 -19.32
CA GLN A 26 18.33 -8.59 -20.17
C GLN A 26 19.52 -8.79 -21.13
N ASN A 27 19.50 -8.12 -22.28
CA ASN A 27 20.69 -8.01 -23.13
C ASN A 27 21.71 -7.05 -22.48
N THR A 28 22.90 -7.58 -22.19
CA THR A 28 23.97 -6.87 -21.46
C THR A 28 24.74 -5.87 -22.33
N GLY A 29 24.62 -5.95 -23.66
CA GLY A 29 25.40 -5.14 -24.60
C GLY A 29 26.90 -5.48 -24.65
N LEU A 30 27.37 -6.45 -23.87
CA LEU A 30 28.76 -6.89 -23.85
C LEU A 30 29.06 -7.82 -25.03
N GLY A 31 30.27 -7.70 -25.58
CA GLY A 31 30.78 -8.59 -26.64
C GLY A 31 31.09 -10.01 -26.14
N PRO A 32 31.20 -10.99 -27.06
CA PRO A 32 31.23 -12.42 -26.72
C PRO A 32 32.50 -12.87 -25.96
N GLU A 33 33.56 -12.07 -25.96
CA GLU A 33 34.83 -12.33 -25.26
C GLU A 33 34.66 -12.61 -23.75
N LYS A 34 33.65 -12.00 -23.13
CA LYS A 34 33.40 -12.11 -21.67
C LYS A 34 32.37 -13.16 -21.27
N THR A 35 31.91 -14.00 -22.21
CA THR A 35 30.93 -15.08 -21.94
C THR A 35 31.37 -16.05 -20.84
N SER A 36 32.68 -16.33 -20.74
CA SER A 36 33.27 -17.19 -19.71
C SER A 36 33.04 -16.68 -18.28
N PHE A 37 32.96 -15.36 -18.06
CA PHE A 37 32.69 -14.78 -16.73
C PHE A 37 31.27 -15.06 -16.26
N PHE A 38 30.28 -14.98 -17.15
CA PHE A 38 28.89 -15.29 -16.83
C PHE A 38 28.69 -16.78 -16.53
N GLN A 39 29.34 -17.64 -17.32
CA GLN A 39 29.33 -19.10 -17.10
C GLN A 39 29.99 -19.50 -15.78
N ALA A 40 31.12 -18.87 -15.42
CA ALA A 40 31.81 -19.13 -14.15
C ALA A 40 30.98 -18.74 -12.91
N LEU A 41 30.02 -17.82 -13.06
CA LEU A 41 29.07 -17.39 -12.02
C LEU A 41 27.73 -18.12 -12.10
N GLY A 42 27.60 -19.17 -12.94
CA GLY A 42 26.38 -19.96 -13.08
C GLY A 42 25.21 -19.24 -13.79
N ILE A 43 25.46 -18.10 -14.43
CA ILE A 43 24.43 -17.31 -15.13
C ILE A 43 24.21 -17.91 -16.52
N THR A 44 22.96 -18.26 -16.83
CA THR A 44 22.53 -18.82 -18.12
C THR A 44 22.44 -17.74 -19.20
N THR A 45 23.51 -17.57 -19.98
CA THR A 45 23.58 -16.58 -21.07
C THR A 45 23.62 -17.21 -22.46
N LYS A 46 22.98 -16.55 -23.43
CA LYS A 46 23.02 -16.89 -24.85
C LYS A 46 23.62 -15.72 -25.66
N ILE A 47 24.35 -16.02 -26.72
CA ILE A 47 24.84 -14.99 -27.65
C ILE A 47 23.74 -14.69 -28.67
N SER A 48 23.22 -13.47 -28.63
CA SER A 48 22.19 -12.97 -29.53
C SER A 48 22.73 -11.76 -30.29
N ARG A 49 22.78 -11.85 -31.63
CA ARG A 49 23.23 -10.77 -32.55
C ARG A 49 24.62 -10.17 -32.22
N GLY A 50 25.52 -10.98 -31.66
CA GLY A 50 26.88 -10.55 -31.27
C GLY A 50 27.00 -9.96 -29.86
N THR A 51 25.90 -9.87 -29.10
CA THR A 51 25.86 -9.43 -27.70
C THR A 51 25.43 -10.55 -26.76
N ILE A 52 25.85 -10.50 -25.49
CA ILE A 52 25.48 -11.49 -24.47
C ILE A 52 24.11 -11.15 -23.85
N GLU A 53 23.17 -12.07 -23.92
CA GLU A 53 21.81 -11.97 -23.39
C GLU A 53 21.59 -12.96 -22.24
N ILE A 54 21.06 -12.48 -21.11
CA ILE A 54 20.74 -13.30 -19.93
C ILE A 54 19.33 -13.88 -20.14
N LEU A 55 19.18 -15.21 -20.01
CA LEU A 55 17.93 -15.91 -20.34
C LEU A 55 16.88 -15.90 -19.22
N SER A 56 17.32 -15.79 -17.97
CA SER A 56 16.46 -15.90 -16.78
C SER A 56 17.05 -15.12 -15.61
N ASP A 57 16.19 -14.58 -14.76
CA ASP A 57 16.60 -13.88 -13.54
C ASP A 57 17.36 -14.84 -12.60
N VAL A 58 18.52 -14.41 -12.11
CA VAL A 58 19.34 -15.20 -11.17
C VAL A 58 19.67 -14.36 -9.94
N SER A 59 19.49 -14.94 -8.75
CA SER A 59 19.97 -14.38 -7.48
C SER A 59 21.45 -14.71 -7.32
N LEU A 60 22.33 -13.70 -7.38
CA LEU A 60 23.78 -13.90 -7.28
C LEU A 60 24.26 -13.99 -5.83
N ILE A 61 23.73 -13.11 -4.97
CA ILE A 61 24.24 -12.92 -3.61
C ILE A 61 23.06 -12.83 -2.66
N LYS A 62 23.14 -13.52 -1.52
CA LYS A 62 22.15 -13.42 -0.43
C LYS A 62 22.64 -12.50 0.68
N THR A 63 21.69 -12.00 1.45
CA THR A 63 21.90 -11.29 2.71
C THR A 63 22.88 -12.03 3.63
N GLY A 64 23.97 -11.34 4.01
CA GLY A 64 25.02 -11.90 4.87
C GLY A 64 26.19 -12.57 4.13
N ASP A 65 26.07 -12.89 2.84
CA ASP A 65 27.18 -13.47 2.07
C ASP A 65 28.25 -12.41 1.72
N LYS A 66 29.48 -12.89 1.48
CA LYS A 66 30.59 -12.04 1.05
C LYS A 66 30.59 -11.89 -0.47
N VAL A 67 30.54 -10.64 -0.94
CA VAL A 67 30.56 -10.31 -2.37
C VAL A 67 31.89 -10.74 -3.01
N GLY A 68 31.82 -11.64 -4.00
CA GLY A 68 32.96 -12.06 -4.79
C GLY A 68 33.52 -10.94 -5.67
N ALA A 69 34.83 -10.96 -5.96
CA ALA A 69 35.43 -9.96 -6.85
C ALA A 69 34.82 -9.99 -8.26
N SER A 70 34.58 -11.19 -8.79
CA SER A 70 33.94 -11.40 -10.09
C SER A 70 32.50 -10.85 -10.14
N GLU A 71 31.72 -11.07 -9.08
CA GLU A 71 30.33 -10.59 -8.96
C GLU A 71 30.28 -9.07 -8.88
N ALA A 72 31.11 -8.45 -8.03
CA ALA A 72 31.23 -7.00 -7.92
C ALA A 72 31.60 -6.36 -9.27
N THR A 73 32.56 -6.94 -10.00
CA THR A 73 32.95 -6.42 -11.32
C THR A 73 31.86 -6.62 -12.37
N LEU A 74 31.09 -7.71 -12.33
CA LEU A 74 29.96 -7.94 -13.23
C LEU A 74 28.85 -6.92 -12.99
N LEU A 75 28.44 -6.72 -11.73
CA LEU A 75 27.40 -5.74 -11.36
C LEU A 75 27.78 -4.33 -11.81
N ASN A 76 29.05 -3.94 -11.65
CA ASN A 76 29.58 -2.68 -12.16
C ASN A 76 29.55 -2.59 -13.68
N MET A 77 29.88 -3.66 -14.42
CA MET A 77 29.79 -3.67 -15.89
C MET A 77 28.35 -3.62 -16.42
N LEU A 78 27.38 -4.16 -15.66
CA LEU A 78 25.95 -4.05 -15.97
C LEU A 78 25.33 -2.71 -15.51
N ASN A 79 26.11 -1.82 -14.88
CA ASN A 79 25.64 -0.59 -14.23
C ASN A 79 24.57 -0.81 -13.14
N ILE A 80 24.51 -2.01 -12.56
CA ILE A 80 23.61 -2.35 -11.46
C ILE A 80 24.30 -1.97 -10.15
N SER A 81 23.74 -1.00 -9.44
CA SER A 81 24.20 -0.55 -8.11
C SER A 81 23.20 -1.03 -7.05
N PRO A 82 23.32 -2.28 -6.55
CA PRO A 82 22.27 -2.92 -5.75
C PRO A 82 22.19 -2.38 -4.31
N PHE A 83 23.22 -1.69 -3.84
CA PHE A 83 23.26 -1.15 -2.49
C PHE A 83 23.09 0.36 -2.53
N SER A 84 22.43 0.92 -1.51
CA SER A 84 22.35 2.36 -1.34
C SER A 84 22.95 2.74 0.01
N PHE A 85 23.94 3.62 0.00
CA PHE A 85 24.52 4.16 1.23
C PHE A 85 23.78 5.45 1.60
N GLY A 86 23.40 5.57 2.86
CA GLY A 86 22.76 6.75 3.41
C GLY A 86 23.08 6.89 4.89
N LEU A 87 22.69 8.03 5.45
CA LEU A 87 22.81 8.27 6.89
C LEU A 87 21.72 7.48 7.61
N ILE A 88 22.13 6.50 8.43
CA ILE A 88 21.23 5.74 9.30
C ILE A 88 21.10 6.49 10.62
N ILE A 89 19.86 6.77 11.02
CA ILE A 89 19.55 7.42 12.29
C ILE A 89 19.63 6.37 13.39
N GLN A 90 20.52 6.54 14.37
CA GLN A 90 20.62 5.64 15.53
C GLN A 90 19.65 6.02 16.65
N GLN A 91 19.60 7.31 17.00
CA GLN A 91 18.70 7.88 17.99
C GLN A 91 18.33 9.31 17.58
N VAL A 92 17.14 9.76 17.94
CA VAL A 92 16.70 11.15 17.81
C VAL A 92 16.41 11.70 19.19
N TYR A 93 16.98 12.85 19.52
CA TYR A 93 16.62 13.60 20.73
C TYR A 93 15.68 14.73 20.35
N ASP A 94 14.50 14.77 20.97
CA ASP A 94 13.56 15.87 20.83
C ASP A 94 12.86 16.15 22.16
N ASN A 95 12.75 17.44 22.52
CA ASN A 95 12.06 17.95 23.72
C ASN A 95 12.34 17.16 25.03
N GLY A 96 13.59 16.77 25.27
CA GLY A 96 13.99 16.03 26.49
C GLY A 96 13.83 14.50 26.41
N SER A 97 13.24 13.98 25.34
CA SER A 97 13.02 12.55 25.11
C SER A 97 13.99 12.00 24.05
N VAL A 98 14.41 10.75 24.22
CA VAL A 98 15.23 10.01 23.25
C VAL A 98 14.36 8.96 22.57
N TYR A 99 14.22 9.09 21.26
CA TYR A 99 13.45 8.18 20.40
C TYR A 99 14.40 7.25 19.64
N SER A 100 14.07 5.95 19.63
CA SER A 100 14.63 5.00 18.66
C SER A 100 13.94 5.20 17.29
N PRO A 101 14.61 4.82 16.17
CA PRO A 101 14.02 4.94 14.83
C PRO A 101 12.68 4.20 14.70
N GLU A 102 12.52 3.06 15.38
CA GLU A 102 11.27 2.26 15.37
C GLU A 102 10.04 3.03 15.85
N VAL A 103 10.21 4.02 16.74
CA VAL A 103 9.10 4.86 17.23
C VAL A 103 8.69 5.91 16.17
N LEU A 104 9.61 6.29 15.28
CA LEU A 104 9.37 7.23 14.18
C LEU A 104 8.71 6.56 12.97
N ASP A 105 8.85 5.24 12.83
CA ASP A 105 8.22 4.42 11.78
C ASP A 105 6.76 4.00 12.12
N ILE A 106 6.18 4.52 13.21
CA ILE A 106 4.78 4.27 13.58
C ILE A 106 3.83 4.95 12.58
N THR A 107 3.11 4.13 11.81
CA THR A 107 2.11 4.62 10.85
C THR A 107 0.78 4.97 11.52
N GLU A 108 0.09 6.00 11.01
CA GLU A 108 -1.23 6.43 11.49
C GLU A 108 -2.29 5.31 11.39
N ALA A 109 -2.21 4.46 10.36
CA ALA A 109 -3.03 3.25 10.24
C ALA A 109 -2.88 2.29 11.43
N SER A 110 -1.67 2.17 12.00
CA SER A 110 -1.42 1.35 13.20
C SER A 110 -2.00 1.96 14.48
N LEU A 111 -2.20 3.29 14.51
CA LEU A 111 -2.89 3.98 15.61
C LEU A 111 -4.41 3.82 15.48
N HIS A 112 -4.97 3.98 14.28
CA HIS A 112 -6.40 3.76 14.04
C HIS A 112 -6.85 2.33 14.37
N THR A 113 -6.09 1.31 13.98
CA THR A 113 -6.42 -0.09 14.28
C THR A 113 -6.45 -0.36 15.78
N LYS A 114 -5.42 0.07 16.53
CA LYS A 114 -5.37 -0.04 18.00
C LYS A 114 -6.47 0.76 18.69
N PHE A 115 -6.80 1.96 18.20
CA PHE A 115 -7.89 2.76 18.73
C PHE A 115 -9.26 2.07 18.54
N LEU A 116 -9.53 1.55 17.33
CA LEU A 116 -10.76 0.80 17.04
C LEU A 116 -10.84 -0.51 17.84
N GLU A 117 -9.71 -1.18 18.09
CA GLU A 117 -9.63 -2.34 18.99
C GLU A 117 -10.00 -1.96 20.43
N GLY A 118 -9.45 -0.85 20.95
CA GLY A 118 -9.84 -0.32 22.26
C GLY A 118 -11.34 -0.02 22.36
N VAL A 119 -11.92 0.65 21.36
CA VAL A 119 -13.37 0.92 21.29
C VAL A 119 -14.20 -0.37 21.25
N ARG A 120 -13.77 -1.38 20.48
CA ARG A 120 -14.44 -2.70 20.42
C ARG A 120 -14.41 -3.42 21.77
N ASN A 121 -13.27 -3.40 22.46
CA ASN A 121 -13.11 -4.03 23.77
C ASN A 121 -13.94 -3.35 24.86
N VAL A 122 -14.07 -2.02 24.83
CA VAL A 122 -14.98 -1.30 25.72
C VAL A 122 -16.44 -1.63 25.37
N ALA A 123 -16.79 -1.67 24.10
CA ALA A 123 -18.15 -1.99 23.65
C ALA A 123 -18.59 -3.41 24.03
N SER A 124 -17.72 -4.43 23.88
CA SER A 124 -18.03 -5.81 24.29
C SER A 124 -18.25 -5.94 25.79
N VAL A 125 -17.35 -5.38 26.61
CA VAL A 125 -17.47 -5.40 28.07
C VAL A 125 -18.76 -4.68 28.54
N CYS A 126 -19.09 -3.54 27.94
CA CYS A 126 -20.34 -2.83 28.26
C CYS A 126 -21.60 -3.64 27.88
N LEU A 127 -21.55 -4.41 26.79
CA LEU A 127 -22.66 -5.28 26.36
C LEU A 127 -22.83 -6.49 27.28
N GLU A 128 -21.74 -7.11 27.74
CA GLU A 128 -21.78 -8.25 28.67
C GLU A 128 -22.29 -7.86 30.06
N ILE A 129 -21.85 -6.70 30.57
CA ILE A 129 -22.32 -6.15 31.86
C ILE A 129 -23.76 -5.61 31.74
N GLY A 130 -24.27 -5.38 30.51
CA GLY A 130 -25.60 -4.82 30.27
C GLY A 130 -25.70 -3.32 30.59
N TYR A 131 -24.57 -2.61 30.72
CA TYR A 131 -24.56 -1.19 31.06
C TYR A 131 -24.61 -0.32 29.78
N PRO A 132 -25.61 0.56 29.63
CA PRO A 132 -25.76 1.37 28.43
C PRO A 132 -24.74 2.53 28.41
N THR A 133 -23.77 2.45 27.50
CA THR A 133 -22.85 3.53 27.14
C THR A 133 -23.10 3.95 25.69
N LEU A 134 -22.62 5.12 25.28
CA LEU A 134 -22.79 5.61 23.90
C LEU A 134 -22.29 4.61 22.84
N ALA A 135 -21.27 3.80 23.18
CA ALA A 135 -20.78 2.73 22.32
C ALA A 135 -21.64 1.45 22.36
N SER A 136 -22.23 1.07 23.50
CA SER A 136 -23.00 -0.18 23.61
C SER A 136 -24.47 -0.05 23.16
N ILE A 137 -25.11 1.11 23.37
CA ILE A 137 -26.52 1.36 23.02
C ILE A 137 -26.92 0.87 21.60
N PRO A 138 -26.23 1.24 20.49
CA PRO A 138 -26.64 0.79 19.16
C PRO A 138 -26.54 -0.74 19.01
N HIS A 139 -25.52 -1.36 19.61
CA HIS A 139 -25.35 -2.81 19.57
C HIS A 139 -26.40 -3.54 20.42
N THR A 140 -26.79 -3.00 21.59
CA THR A 140 -27.87 -3.56 22.43
C THR A 140 -29.20 -3.60 21.68
N ILE A 141 -29.57 -2.48 21.02
CA ILE A 141 -30.83 -2.38 20.26
C ILE A 141 -30.83 -3.35 19.06
N ILE A 142 -29.74 -3.39 18.29
CA ILE A 142 -29.61 -4.31 17.14
C ILE A 142 -29.65 -5.78 17.59
N ASN A 143 -29.00 -6.13 18.69
CA ASN A 143 -29.00 -7.50 19.20
C ASN A 143 -30.38 -7.92 19.75
N GLY A 144 -31.10 -7.00 20.42
CA GLY A 144 -32.50 -7.22 20.81
C GLY A 144 -33.39 -7.46 19.58
N TYR A 145 -33.27 -6.63 18.55
CA TYR A 145 -34.01 -6.77 17.30
C TYR A 145 -33.69 -8.09 16.58
N LYS A 146 -32.42 -8.51 16.51
CA LYS A 146 -32.01 -9.82 15.96
C LYS A 146 -32.64 -11.00 16.70
N ARG A 147 -32.75 -10.95 18.04
CA ARG A 147 -33.40 -12.00 18.83
C ARG A 147 -34.89 -12.12 18.51
N VAL A 148 -35.60 -11.00 18.38
CA VAL A 148 -37.02 -10.99 17.99
C VAL A 148 -37.21 -11.49 16.55
N LEU A 149 -36.31 -11.09 15.63
CA LEU A 149 -36.32 -11.60 14.25
C LEU A 149 -36.10 -13.11 14.17
N ALA A 150 -35.17 -13.67 14.94
CA ALA A 150 -34.92 -15.12 14.94
C ALA A 150 -36.19 -15.90 15.28
N VAL A 151 -36.90 -15.51 16.36
CA VAL A 151 -38.19 -16.10 16.74
C VAL A 151 -39.24 -15.91 15.63
N ALA A 152 -39.35 -14.71 15.06
CA ALA A 152 -40.33 -14.45 13.99
C ALA A 152 -40.06 -15.24 12.69
N VAL A 153 -38.80 -15.59 12.40
CA VAL A 153 -38.42 -16.48 11.30
C VAL A 153 -38.76 -17.93 11.63
N GLU A 154 -38.45 -18.42 12.83
CA GLU A 154 -38.72 -19.80 13.25
C GLU A 154 -40.21 -20.12 13.42
N THR A 155 -41.05 -19.16 13.83
CA THR A 155 -42.49 -19.36 14.07
C THR A 155 -43.38 -18.85 12.94
N ASP A 156 -42.81 -18.58 11.76
CA ASP A 156 -43.48 -18.02 10.57
C ASP A 156 -44.32 -16.75 10.77
N TYR A 157 -44.17 -16.07 11.91
CA TYR A 157 -44.97 -14.90 12.25
C TYR A 157 -44.61 -13.69 11.37
N SER A 158 -45.61 -13.07 10.75
CA SER A 158 -45.42 -11.90 9.86
C SER A 158 -45.44 -10.59 10.65
N PHE A 159 -44.51 -9.69 10.32
CA PHE A 159 -44.45 -8.33 10.85
C PHE A 159 -43.71 -7.45 9.83
N PRO A 160 -44.13 -6.21 9.54
CA PRO A 160 -43.59 -5.40 8.44
C PRO A 160 -42.08 -5.14 8.43
N LEU A 161 -41.36 -5.37 9.54
CA LEU A 161 -39.89 -5.38 9.58
C LEU A 161 -39.26 -6.78 9.44
N ALA A 162 -39.97 -7.83 9.88
CA ALA A 162 -39.58 -9.23 9.68
C ALA A 162 -39.81 -9.69 8.24
N ASP A 163 -40.90 -9.23 7.59
CA ASP A 163 -41.26 -9.62 6.22
C ASP A 163 -40.20 -9.16 5.21
N LYS A 164 -39.59 -7.99 5.45
CA LYS A 164 -38.42 -7.52 4.69
C LYS A 164 -37.23 -8.46 4.83
N VAL A 165 -36.94 -8.92 6.05
CA VAL A 165 -35.84 -9.87 6.32
C VAL A 165 -36.13 -11.25 5.76
N LYS A 166 -37.38 -11.72 5.80
CA LYS A 166 -37.83 -12.95 5.13
C LYS A 166 -37.66 -12.86 3.61
N ALA A 167 -37.96 -11.71 2.99
CA ALA A 167 -37.67 -11.47 1.58
C ALA A 167 -36.15 -11.46 1.27
N PHE A 168 -35.32 -10.84 2.12
CA PHE A 168 -33.86 -10.91 1.98
C PHE A 168 -33.27 -12.32 2.14
N LEU A 169 -33.91 -13.19 2.93
CA LEU A 169 -33.50 -14.58 3.12
C LEU A 169 -34.00 -15.50 1.99
N ALA A 170 -35.14 -15.20 1.38
CA ALA A 170 -35.68 -15.93 0.24
C ALA A 170 -34.90 -15.64 -1.06
N ASP A 171 -34.60 -14.36 -1.33
CA ASP A 171 -33.94 -13.90 -2.56
C ASP A 171 -32.63 -13.15 -2.29
N PRO A 172 -31.52 -13.85 -1.94
CA PRO A 172 -30.24 -13.21 -1.60
C PRO A 172 -29.55 -12.50 -2.78
N THR A 173 -30.03 -12.66 -4.01
CA THR A 173 -29.49 -12.04 -5.23
C THR A 173 -30.15 -10.71 -5.60
N ALA A 174 -31.36 -10.42 -5.09
CA ALA A 174 -32.17 -9.27 -5.53
C ALA A 174 -31.58 -7.90 -5.17
N PHE A 175 -30.61 -7.84 -4.24
CA PHE A 175 -29.96 -6.60 -3.78
C PHE A 175 -28.43 -6.63 -3.85
N ALA A 176 -27.83 -7.61 -4.54
CA ALA A 176 -26.37 -7.76 -4.65
C ALA A 176 -25.68 -6.81 -5.66
N VAL A 177 -26.44 -5.96 -6.37
CA VAL A 177 -25.95 -5.16 -7.52
C VAL A 177 -25.39 -3.78 -7.10
N ALA A 178 -24.90 -3.65 -5.87
CA ALA A 178 -24.32 -2.39 -5.35
C ALA A 178 -22.91 -2.55 -4.74
N ALA A 179 -22.20 -3.63 -5.07
CA ALA A 179 -20.75 -3.73 -4.85
C ALA A 179 -20.02 -3.24 -6.12
N PRO A 180 -19.19 -2.19 -6.05
CA PRO A 180 -18.50 -1.65 -7.22
C PRO A 180 -17.32 -2.56 -7.59
N VAL A 181 -17.45 -3.33 -8.67
CA VAL A 181 -16.33 -4.06 -9.27
C VAL A 181 -15.61 -3.14 -10.25
N ALA A 182 -14.41 -2.71 -9.89
CA ALA A 182 -13.49 -2.02 -10.78
C ALA A 182 -12.69 -3.01 -11.65
N ALA A 183 -12.18 -2.53 -12.79
CA ALA A 183 -11.43 -3.24 -13.85
C ALA A 183 -12.27 -4.24 -14.69
N ALA A 184 -12.38 -4.12 -16.02
CA ALA A 184 -11.34 -3.77 -16.99
C ALA A 184 -11.89 -3.09 -18.28
N GLU A 185 -10.98 -2.51 -19.07
CA GLU A 185 -11.19 -1.71 -20.29
C GLU A 185 -11.58 -2.59 -21.51
N THR A 186 -12.24 -2.11 -22.57
CA THR A 186 -11.63 -1.26 -23.63
C THR A 186 -12.63 -0.88 -24.74
N ALA A 187 -12.23 0.12 -25.55
CA ALA A 187 -12.57 0.35 -26.97
C ALA A 187 -13.68 1.35 -27.37
N ALA A 188 -13.17 2.52 -27.79
CA ALA A 188 -13.57 3.33 -28.97
C ALA A 188 -14.73 4.35 -28.90
N ALA A 189 -14.37 5.62 -29.13
CA ALA A 189 -15.25 6.77 -29.36
C ALA A 189 -15.72 6.89 -30.83
N PRO A 190 -16.54 7.89 -31.20
CA PRO A 190 -15.92 9.15 -31.69
C PRO A 190 -16.66 10.48 -31.38
N ALA A 191 -15.88 11.57 -31.36
CA ALA A 191 -16.11 12.98 -31.81
C ALA A 191 -17.48 13.69 -31.58
N ALA A 192 -17.57 14.98 -31.22
CA ALA A 192 -16.82 16.15 -31.71
C ALA A 192 -17.07 17.46 -30.90
N ALA A 193 -16.19 18.48 -31.06
CA ALA A 193 -16.41 19.95 -30.82
C ALA A 193 -16.75 20.42 -29.36
N LYS A 194 -16.06 21.31 -28.62
CA LYS A 194 -15.22 22.52 -28.88
C LYS A 194 -15.90 23.58 -29.76
N GLU A 195 -15.96 24.88 -29.48
CA GLU A 195 -15.61 25.78 -28.36
C GLU A 195 -16.61 27.00 -28.48
N GLU A 196 -16.70 28.04 -27.65
CA GLU A 196 -15.75 28.77 -26.79
C GLU A 196 -16.46 29.43 -25.56
N VAL A 197 -15.71 30.21 -24.78
CA VAL A 197 -15.95 30.97 -23.53
C VAL A 197 -16.28 32.46 -23.81
N LYS A 198 -17.01 33.14 -22.89
CA LYS A 198 -16.90 34.56 -22.46
C LYS A 198 -17.94 34.81 -21.35
N GLU A 199 -17.59 35.17 -20.11
CA GLU A 199 -16.98 36.43 -19.61
C GLU A 199 -17.72 37.71 -20.00
N GLU A 200 -18.36 38.34 -19.00
CA GLU A 200 -18.36 39.79 -18.81
C GLU A 200 -18.57 40.11 -17.31
N SER A 201 -17.87 41.13 -16.84
CA SER A 201 -17.84 41.66 -15.46
C SER A 201 -18.25 43.14 -15.45
N GLU A 202 -18.22 43.81 -14.29
CA GLU A 202 -18.74 45.19 -14.02
C GLU A 202 -20.27 45.20 -13.77
N GLU A 203 -20.87 45.93 -12.82
CA GLU A 203 -20.48 46.98 -11.84
C GLU A 203 -20.97 46.55 -10.41
N SER A 204 -20.78 47.22 -9.25
CA SER A 204 -20.45 48.61 -8.90
C SER A 204 -19.79 48.75 -7.50
N ASP A 205 -19.17 49.90 -7.24
CA ASP A 205 -18.42 50.29 -6.03
C ASP A 205 -19.21 50.49 -4.70
N ASP A 206 -18.41 50.59 -3.62
CA ASP A 206 -18.60 51.37 -2.37
C ASP A 206 -19.94 51.29 -1.59
N ASP A 207 -19.93 50.67 -0.40
CA ASP A 207 -20.19 51.44 0.85
C ASP A 207 -19.74 50.76 2.18
N MET A 208 -19.34 51.61 3.14
CA MET A 208 -19.19 51.39 4.60
C MET A 208 -18.51 50.11 5.15
N GLY A 209 -17.25 50.22 5.57
CA GLY A 209 -16.65 49.30 6.54
C GLY A 209 -16.96 49.68 8.00
N PHE A 210 -17.03 48.71 8.92
CA PHE A 210 -16.94 48.95 10.36
C PHE A 210 -16.46 47.72 11.17
N GLY A 211 -15.41 47.91 11.98
CA GLY A 211 -15.25 47.23 13.29
C GLY A 211 -14.84 45.76 13.36
N LEU A 212 -13.61 45.40 12.96
CA LEU A 212 -12.93 44.20 13.53
C LEU A 212 -12.23 44.58 14.86
N PHE A 213 -13.01 44.91 15.89
CA PHE A 213 -12.61 44.96 17.31
C PHE A 213 -13.84 45.21 18.21
N ASP A 214 -14.58 44.14 18.51
CA ASP A 214 -15.27 43.86 19.78
C ASP A 214 -15.30 42.33 19.96
#